data_AF-A0A818T477-F1
#
_entry.id   AF-A0A818T477-F1
#
_cell.length_a   1.000
_cell.length_b   1.000
_cell.length_c   1.000
_cell.angle_alpha   90.00
_cell.angle_beta   90.00
_cell.angle_gamma   90.00
#
_symmetry.space_group_name_H-M   'P 1'
#
loop_
_entity.id
_entity.type
_entity.pdbx_description
1 polymer ?
#
loop_
_entity_poly.entity_id
_entity_poly.type
_entity_poly.pdbx_seq_one_letter_code
_entity_poly.pdbx_strand_id
1 'polypeptide(L)'
;MATNSEKIMWYWQSNDDPFSNKQSARWNAYSDADIQTIEDAYQSKKKTVKIGNYMIDIDSKLQIKINDPSKVRPIMRECISKVVETNNPLRQQRFFSEEPKFTKSFDEVHEKGSKFIIDWKEKILANDSEFKQCVRQDLRLKRCADLAGKGIIIEGNELGRSNEANAISIELTNAGTNLFQVVVKLYTNDSFLYPEMNKALREKDFSKLSTFGPYVYLLHQLLIESSLMVYNTTVYRGALLSAEMIEQYKSSEGEIAKWLGFSSTSRNRSKSENWLGSNTLFIIDIKQEPHPFDCGYDISRFSSFPNEEEVLLLAGGRFKIERVDFDTASNKYFIYLSVF
;
A
#
# COMPACT_ATOMS: atom_id res chain seq x y z
N MET A 1 -19.87 24.04 10.67
CA MET A 1 -20.63 23.67 9.45
C MET A 1 -19.73 22.79 8.61
N ALA A 2 -19.97 21.48 8.59
CA ALA A 2 -19.22 20.58 7.71
C ALA A 2 -19.78 20.75 6.30
N THR A 3 -18.97 21.28 5.38
CA THR A 3 -19.32 21.30 3.96
C THR A 3 -19.43 19.85 3.49
N ASN A 4 -20.62 19.49 3.01
CA ASN A 4 -20.91 18.19 2.43
C ASN A 4 -20.20 18.14 1.06
N SER A 5 -18.88 17.97 1.05
CA SER A 5 -18.11 17.92 -0.19
C SER A 5 -18.34 16.56 -0.84
N GLU A 6 -19.12 16.57 -1.92
CA GLU A 6 -19.27 15.46 -2.84
C GLU A 6 -17.91 15.01 -3.39
N LYS A 7 -17.61 13.70 -3.35
CA LYS A 7 -16.41 13.12 -3.95
C LYS A 7 -16.81 12.48 -5.28
N ILE A 8 -16.16 12.89 -6.36
CA ILE A 8 -16.36 12.30 -7.68
C ILE A 8 -15.44 11.09 -7.83
N MET A 9 -16.02 9.98 -8.27
CA MET A 9 -15.29 8.76 -8.59
C MET A 9 -15.53 8.38 -10.04
N TRP A 10 -14.49 7.82 -10.67
CA TRP A 10 -14.59 7.18 -11.96
C TRP A 10 -14.24 5.70 -11.82
N TYR A 11 -14.96 4.87 -12.57
CA TYR A 11 -14.82 3.41 -12.55
C TYR A 11 -14.68 2.86 -13.96
N TRP A 12 -14.06 1.69 -14.07
CA TRP A 12 -14.05 0.86 -15.27
C TRP A 12 -14.51 -0.55 -14.96
N GLN A 13 -15.15 -1.19 -15.93
CA GLN A 13 -15.66 -2.55 -15.75
C GLN A 13 -14.55 -3.59 -15.92
N SER A 14 -14.29 -4.35 -14.87
CA SER A 14 -13.13 -5.24 -14.76
C SER A 14 -13.38 -6.69 -15.18
N ASN A 15 -14.62 -7.06 -15.53
CA ASN A 15 -14.95 -8.39 -16.06
C ASN A 15 -14.07 -8.76 -17.28
N ASP A 16 -13.87 -10.07 -17.49
CA ASP A 16 -13.14 -10.60 -18.66
C ASP A 16 -13.90 -10.32 -19.97
N ASP A 17 -15.23 -10.49 -19.92
CA ASP A 17 -16.18 -10.03 -20.94
C ASP A 17 -17.12 -9.00 -20.31
N PRO A 18 -16.80 -7.69 -20.43
CA PRO A 18 -17.59 -6.62 -19.80
C PRO A 18 -18.96 -6.42 -20.44
N PHE A 19 -19.21 -6.98 -21.63
CA PHE A 19 -20.48 -6.84 -22.32
C PHE A 19 -21.39 -8.08 -22.15
N SER A 20 -20.92 -9.08 -21.40
CA SER A 20 -21.71 -10.28 -21.10
C SER A 20 -22.70 -10.06 -19.97
N ASN A 21 -23.96 -10.38 -20.22
CA ASN A 21 -25.01 -10.39 -19.19
C ASN A 21 -24.96 -11.61 -18.26
N LYS A 22 -23.97 -12.51 -18.43
CA LYS A 22 -23.87 -13.75 -17.64
C LYS A 22 -23.26 -13.55 -16.26
N GLN A 23 -22.60 -12.42 -16.02
CA GLN A 23 -21.95 -12.10 -14.75
C GLN A 23 -22.37 -10.71 -14.30
N SER A 24 -22.46 -10.51 -12.99
CA SER A 24 -22.62 -9.18 -12.41
C SER A 24 -21.42 -8.29 -12.79
N ALA A 25 -21.70 -7.03 -13.14
CA ALA A 25 -20.66 -6.06 -13.44
C ALA A 25 -19.75 -5.85 -12.23
N ARG A 26 -18.45 -6.05 -12.42
CA ARG A 26 -17.41 -5.73 -11.45
C ARG A 26 -16.81 -4.39 -11.85
N TRP A 27 -16.91 -3.40 -10.96
CA TRP A 27 -16.42 -2.05 -11.19
C TRP A 27 -15.20 -1.80 -10.33
N ASN A 28 -14.10 -1.41 -10.95
CA ASN A 28 -12.89 -1.00 -10.26
C ASN A 28 -12.74 0.50 -10.41
N ALA A 29 -12.42 1.19 -9.32
CA ALA A 29 -12.10 2.61 -9.39
C ALA A 29 -10.82 2.81 -10.22
N TYR A 30 -10.74 3.95 -10.90
CA TYR A 30 -9.47 4.48 -11.36
C TYR A 30 -8.63 4.95 -10.16
N SER A 31 -7.32 5.08 -10.34
CA SER A 31 -6.46 5.70 -9.33
C SER A 31 -6.88 7.15 -9.08
N ASP A 32 -6.55 7.72 -7.92
CA ASP A 32 -6.87 9.13 -7.63
C ASP A 32 -6.32 10.10 -8.70
N ALA A 33 -5.12 9.81 -9.23
CA ALA A 33 -4.49 10.62 -10.28
C ALA A 33 -5.21 10.49 -11.62
N ASP A 34 -5.62 9.27 -11.99
CA ASP A 34 -6.38 9.04 -13.22
C ASP A 34 -7.80 9.63 -13.09
N ILE A 35 -8.43 9.52 -11.92
CA ILE A 35 -9.72 10.16 -11.62
C ILE A 35 -9.62 11.67 -11.85
N GLN A 36 -8.60 12.33 -11.28
CA GLN A 36 -8.40 13.77 -11.48
C GLN A 36 -8.21 14.09 -12.96
N THR A 37 -7.39 13.32 -13.66
CA THR A 37 -7.11 13.52 -15.09
C THR A 37 -8.37 13.35 -15.96
N ILE A 38 -9.19 12.34 -15.67
CA ILE A 38 -10.45 12.07 -16.38
C ILE A 38 -11.48 13.16 -16.05
N GLU A 39 -11.58 13.55 -14.78
CA GLU A 39 -12.52 14.58 -14.34
C GLU A 39 -12.16 15.96 -14.93
N ASP A 40 -10.88 16.34 -14.97
CA ASP A 40 -10.43 17.57 -15.61
C ASP A 40 -10.77 17.60 -17.10
N ALA A 41 -10.59 16.46 -17.78
CA ALA A 41 -10.95 16.30 -19.18
C ALA A 41 -12.47 16.41 -19.40
N TYR A 42 -13.26 15.78 -18.51
CA TYR A 42 -14.73 15.86 -18.52
C TYR A 42 -15.23 17.29 -18.31
N GLN A 43 -14.72 18.00 -17.30
CA GLN A 43 -15.09 19.39 -17.02
C GLN A 43 -14.65 20.34 -18.14
N SER A 44 -13.52 20.06 -18.78
CA SER A 44 -13.02 20.79 -19.94
C SER A 44 -13.72 20.43 -21.26
N LYS A 45 -14.75 19.57 -21.23
CA LYS A 45 -15.49 19.08 -22.42
C LYS A 45 -14.59 18.44 -23.49
N LYS A 46 -13.49 17.81 -23.07
CA LYS A 46 -12.67 17.00 -23.96
C LYS A 46 -13.41 15.70 -24.28
N LYS A 47 -13.37 15.27 -25.54
CA LYS A 47 -13.98 14.01 -25.97
C LYS A 47 -13.21 12.78 -25.49
N THR A 48 -11.88 12.89 -25.51
CA THR A 48 -10.99 11.79 -25.14
C THR A 48 -9.84 12.25 -24.25
N VAL A 49 -9.35 11.32 -23.43
CA VAL A 49 -8.13 11.52 -22.63
C VAL A 49 -7.34 10.22 -22.55
N LYS A 50 -6.02 10.31 -22.68
CA LYS A 50 -5.12 9.15 -22.60
C LYS A 50 -4.76 8.85 -21.14
N ILE A 51 -5.04 7.63 -20.70
CA ILE A 51 -4.69 7.09 -19.39
C ILE A 51 -3.82 5.85 -19.57
N GLY A 52 -2.51 5.99 -19.37
CA GLY A 52 -1.54 4.91 -19.58
C GLY A 52 -1.62 4.33 -21.01
N ASN A 53 -1.91 3.03 -21.11
CA ASN A 53 -2.08 2.32 -22.37
C ASN A 53 -3.52 2.33 -22.93
N TYR A 54 -4.38 3.17 -22.36
CA TYR A 54 -5.79 3.28 -22.73
C TYR A 54 -6.15 4.70 -23.19
N MET A 55 -7.12 4.77 -24.10
CA MET A 55 -7.85 5.98 -24.44
C MET A 55 -9.21 5.92 -23.75
N ILE A 56 -9.53 6.93 -22.96
CA ILE A 56 -10.84 7.11 -22.34
C ILE A 56 -11.66 7.99 -23.27
N ASP A 57 -12.71 7.43 -23.85
CA ASP A 57 -13.76 8.16 -24.57
C ASP A 57 -14.85 8.54 -23.57
N ILE A 58 -14.89 9.84 -23.26
CA ILE A 58 -15.74 10.43 -22.23
C ILE A 58 -17.19 10.53 -22.70
N ASP A 59 -17.40 10.73 -23.99
CA ASP A 59 -18.73 10.87 -24.60
C ASP A 59 -19.40 9.50 -24.70
N SER A 60 -18.66 8.52 -25.23
CA SER A 60 -19.15 7.14 -25.40
C SER A 60 -19.13 6.33 -24.10
N LYS A 61 -18.49 6.84 -23.04
CA LYS A 61 -18.26 6.13 -21.77
C LYS A 61 -17.52 4.82 -21.94
N LEU A 62 -16.41 4.85 -22.70
CA LEU A 62 -15.60 3.67 -23.01
C LEU A 62 -14.12 3.90 -22.70
N GLN A 63 -13.46 2.87 -22.21
CA GLN A 63 -12.01 2.72 -22.17
C GLN A 63 -11.58 1.80 -23.30
N ILE A 64 -10.67 2.25 -24.16
CA ILE A 64 -10.20 1.52 -25.35
C ILE A 64 -8.69 1.31 -25.23
N LYS A 65 -8.20 0.08 -25.35
CA LYS A 65 -6.75 -0.20 -25.31
C LYS A 65 -6.08 0.33 -26.59
N ILE A 66 -5.07 1.18 -26.44
CA ILE A 66 -4.45 1.87 -27.59
C ILE A 66 -3.83 0.88 -28.59
N ASN A 67 -3.17 -0.15 -28.07
CA ASN A 67 -2.48 -1.15 -28.90
C ASN A 67 -3.38 -2.31 -29.34
N ASP A 68 -4.64 -2.35 -28.88
CA ASP A 68 -5.62 -3.37 -29.26
C ASP A 68 -7.03 -2.77 -29.15
N PRO A 69 -7.48 -2.00 -30.17
CA PRO A 69 -8.76 -1.30 -30.12
C PRO A 69 -9.98 -2.21 -29.99
N SER A 70 -9.83 -3.53 -30.18
CA SER A 70 -10.88 -4.51 -29.91
C SER A 70 -11.16 -4.70 -28.40
N LYS A 71 -10.19 -4.35 -27.55
CA LYS A 71 -10.31 -4.43 -26.09
C LYS A 71 -10.91 -3.13 -25.56
N VAL A 72 -12.24 -3.14 -25.47
CA VAL A 72 -13.05 -2.03 -24.98
C VAL A 72 -13.73 -2.42 -23.66
N ARG A 73 -13.86 -1.46 -22.74
CA ARG A 73 -14.54 -1.64 -21.45
C ARG A 73 -15.42 -0.42 -21.16
N PRO A 74 -16.64 -0.58 -20.63
CA PRO A 74 -17.43 0.54 -20.11
C PRO A 74 -16.74 1.27 -18.96
N ILE A 75 -17.00 2.57 -18.86
CA ILE A 75 -16.61 3.40 -17.72
C ILE A 75 -17.83 4.07 -17.10
N MET A 76 -17.72 4.48 -15.84
CA MET A 76 -18.80 5.13 -15.12
C MET A 76 -18.26 6.28 -14.27
N ARG A 77 -19.07 7.32 -14.10
CA ARG A 77 -18.81 8.46 -13.20
C ARG A 77 -19.89 8.47 -12.12
N GLU A 78 -19.50 8.46 -10.86
CA GLU A 78 -20.43 8.56 -9.73
C GLU A 78 -20.07 9.72 -8.82
N CYS A 79 -21.09 10.27 -8.17
CA CYS A 79 -20.95 11.27 -7.13
C CYS A 79 -21.28 10.62 -5.78
N ILE A 80 -20.29 10.53 -4.91
CA ILE A 80 -20.41 9.84 -3.62
C ILE A 80 -20.43 10.86 -2.49
N SER A 81 -21.45 10.78 -1.64
CA SER A 81 -21.49 11.55 -0.39
C SER A 81 -20.50 10.95 0.63
N LYS A 82 -19.70 11.79 1.30
CA LYS A 82 -18.71 11.38 2.33
C LYS A 82 -19.28 10.52 3.47
N VAL A 83 -20.60 10.54 3.72
CA VAL A 83 -21.28 9.70 4.73
C VAL A 83 -21.15 8.20 4.40
N VAL A 84 -20.94 7.84 3.12
CA VAL A 84 -20.70 6.44 2.72
C VAL A 84 -19.26 6.00 3.05
N GLU A 85 -18.28 6.91 3.02
CA GLU A 85 -16.89 6.60 3.38
C GLU A 85 -16.72 6.26 4.87
N THR A 86 -17.54 6.81 5.77
CA THR A 86 -17.47 6.48 7.21
C THR A 86 -17.94 5.06 7.53
N ASN A 87 -18.73 4.45 6.65
CA ASN A 87 -19.17 3.05 6.75
C ASN A 87 -18.40 2.10 5.81
N ASN A 88 -17.40 2.60 5.08
CA ASN A 88 -16.65 1.75 4.17
C ASN A 88 -15.71 0.81 4.95
N PRO A 89 -15.65 -0.48 4.56
CA PRO A 89 -14.67 -1.40 5.09
C PRO A 89 -13.25 -0.94 4.73
N LEU A 90 -12.26 -1.31 5.54
CA LEU A 90 -10.84 -1.09 5.25
C LEU A 90 -10.52 -1.53 3.81
N ARG A 91 -9.67 -0.77 3.11
CA ARG A 91 -9.30 -1.13 1.74
C ARG A 91 -8.67 -2.51 1.72
N GLN A 92 -9.32 -3.40 0.96
CA GLN A 92 -9.05 -4.83 0.98
C GLN A 92 -7.58 -5.12 0.72
N GLN A 93 -7.04 -4.62 -0.40
CA GLN A 93 -5.67 -4.89 -0.83
C GLN A 93 -4.59 -4.44 0.18
N ARG A 94 -4.92 -3.52 1.11
CA ARG A 94 -3.97 -3.02 2.12
C ARG A 94 -4.01 -3.79 3.41
N PHE A 95 -5.20 -3.89 4.00
CA PHE A 95 -5.37 -4.48 5.32
C PHE A 95 -5.60 -5.98 5.24
N PHE A 96 -5.74 -6.53 4.03
CA PHE A 96 -6.03 -7.92 3.73
C PHE A 96 -5.23 -8.35 2.50
N SER A 97 -4.08 -8.96 2.74
CA SER A 97 -3.21 -9.49 1.67
C SER A 97 -3.71 -10.85 1.20
N GLU A 98 -3.64 -11.07 -0.11
CA GLU A 98 -3.22 -12.39 -0.60
C GLU A 98 -1.73 -12.49 -0.29
N GLU A 99 -1.37 -13.34 0.67
CA GLU A 99 0.03 -13.58 1.04
C GLU A 99 0.81 -14.14 -0.18
N PRO A 100 2.14 -13.93 -0.24
CA PRO A 100 2.93 -14.22 -1.43
C PRO A 100 2.78 -15.67 -1.85
N LYS A 101 2.97 -15.95 -3.15
CA LYS A 101 2.96 -17.32 -3.73
C LYS A 101 4.05 -18.25 -3.17
N PHE A 102 4.85 -17.76 -2.23
CA PHE A 102 5.84 -18.56 -1.54
C PHE A 102 5.19 -19.48 -0.53
N THR A 103 5.87 -20.59 -0.28
CA THR A 103 5.43 -21.58 0.69
C THR A 103 5.48 -21.07 2.13
N LYS A 104 6.25 -20.03 2.48
CA LYS A 104 6.42 -19.55 3.86
C LYS A 104 5.69 -18.22 4.13
N SER A 105 4.98 -18.16 5.26
CA SER A 105 4.20 -16.99 5.72
C SER A 105 5.05 -15.84 6.30
N PHE A 106 6.30 -16.14 6.68
CA PHE A 106 7.25 -15.21 7.29
C PHE A 106 8.68 -15.74 7.13
N ASP A 107 9.67 -14.88 7.36
CA ASP A 107 11.09 -15.22 7.25
C ASP A 107 11.74 -15.47 8.62
N GLU A 108 12.84 -16.23 8.63
CA GLU A 108 13.62 -16.49 9.84
C GLU A 108 14.43 -15.26 10.28
N VAL A 109 14.69 -15.15 11.59
CA VAL A 109 15.30 -13.98 12.24
C VAL A 109 16.82 -14.10 12.28
N HIS A 110 17.47 -14.17 11.11
CA HIS A 110 18.93 -14.16 11.05
C HIS A 110 19.51 -12.73 11.11
N GLU A 111 18.75 -11.72 10.67
CA GLU A 111 19.15 -10.32 10.61
C GLU A 111 18.02 -9.38 11.07
N LYS A 112 18.37 -8.31 11.81
CA LYS A 112 17.45 -7.24 12.21
C LYS A 112 17.12 -6.33 11.03
N GLY A 113 15.85 -5.96 10.89
CA GLY A 113 15.37 -5.05 9.86
C GLY A 113 15.20 -5.69 8.47
N SER A 114 14.94 -4.84 7.47
CA SER A 114 14.74 -5.27 6.09
C SER A 114 16.05 -5.39 5.33
N LYS A 115 16.37 -6.60 4.87
CA LYS A 115 17.51 -6.85 3.97
C LYS A 115 17.43 -6.00 2.69
N PHE A 116 16.23 -5.73 2.20
CA PHE A 116 16.01 -4.88 1.04
C PHE A 116 16.52 -3.45 1.26
N ILE A 117 16.27 -2.90 2.46
CA ILE A 117 16.73 -1.57 2.86
C ILE A 117 18.25 -1.56 3.05
N ILE A 118 18.79 -2.58 3.70
CA ILE A 118 20.24 -2.73 3.94
C ILE A 118 20.98 -2.81 2.61
N ASP A 119 20.58 -3.73 1.73
CA ASP A 119 21.21 -3.95 0.43
C ASP A 119 21.11 -2.70 -0.46
N TRP A 120 19.98 -1.98 -0.47
CA TRP A 120 19.88 -0.73 -1.20
C TRP A 120 20.86 0.33 -0.67
N LYS A 121 20.92 0.49 0.66
CA LYS A 121 21.83 1.45 1.30
C LYS A 121 23.29 1.14 0.98
N GLU A 122 23.70 -0.11 1.12
CA GLU A 122 25.10 -0.52 0.98
C GLU A 122 25.56 -0.66 -0.47
N LYS A 123 24.71 -1.15 -1.36
CA LYS A 123 25.09 -1.45 -2.75
C LYS A 123 24.83 -0.28 -3.69
N ILE A 124 23.79 0.51 -3.43
CA ILE A 124 23.33 1.57 -4.32
C ILE A 124 23.61 2.95 -3.72
N LEU A 125 23.02 3.27 -2.57
CA LEU A 125 23.14 4.61 -1.98
C LEU A 125 24.58 4.95 -1.60
N ALA A 126 25.32 3.99 -1.04
CA ALA A 126 26.73 4.17 -0.69
C ALA A 126 27.65 4.37 -1.90
N ASN A 127 27.16 4.25 -3.14
CA ASN A 127 27.88 4.56 -4.37
C ASN A 127 27.38 5.82 -5.07
N ASP A 128 26.30 6.46 -4.58
CA ASP A 128 25.76 7.69 -5.14
C ASP A 128 26.63 8.90 -4.77
N SER A 129 27.26 9.52 -5.77
CA SER A 129 28.20 10.63 -5.57
C SER A 129 27.52 11.89 -5.02
N GLU A 130 26.31 12.19 -5.49
CA GLU A 130 25.53 13.34 -5.02
C GLU A 130 25.13 13.17 -3.56
N PHE A 131 24.68 11.98 -3.15
CA PHE A 131 24.35 11.66 -1.77
C PHE A 131 25.58 11.81 -0.84
N LYS A 132 26.76 11.35 -1.27
CA LYS A 132 28.01 11.49 -0.51
C LYS A 132 28.42 12.94 -0.29
N GLN A 133 28.21 13.79 -1.30
CA GLN A 133 28.53 15.22 -1.23
C GLN A 133 27.54 16.00 -0.36
N CYS A 134 26.33 15.47 -0.13
CA CYS A 134 25.34 16.10 0.74
C CYS A 134 25.76 16.00 2.21
N VAL A 135 26.11 17.14 2.81
CA VAL A 135 26.43 17.25 4.24
C VAL A 135 25.17 17.40 5.10
N ARG A 136 24.12 18.02 4.56
CA ARG A 136 22.86 18.27 5.27
C ARG A 136 21.87 17.12 5.09
N GLN A 137 21.19 16.73 6.17
CA GLN A 137 20.21 15.64 6.19
C GLN A 137 19.02 15.92 5.25
N ASP A 138 18.51 17.15 5.20
CA ASP A 138 17.39 17.51 4.32
C ASP A 138 17.73 17.35 2.83
N LEU A 139 18.98 17.65 2.45
CA LEU A 139 19.46 17.44 1.08
C LEU A 139 19.63 15.94 0.76
N ARG A 140 20.05 15.13 1.74
CA ARG A 140 20.11 13.67 1.60
C ARG A 140 18.73 13.05 1.40
N LEU A 141 17.75 13.45 2.22
CA LEU A 141 16.37 12.99 2.08
C LEU A 141 15.76 13.44 0.75
N LYS A 142 16.05 14.67 0.29
CA LYS A 142 15.67 15.13 -1.04
C LYS A 142 16.27 14.27 -2.14
N ARG A 143 17.57 13.93 -2.07
CA ARG A 143 18.20 13.01 -3.03
C ARG A 143 17.53 11.63 -3.04
N CYS A 144 17.17 11.10 -1.88
CA CYS A 144 16.41 9.84 -1.80
C CYS A 144 15.02 9.97 -2.45
N ALA A 145 14.33 11.09 -2.26
CA ALA A 145 13.04 11.39 -2.91
C ALA A 145 13.17 11.47 -4.43
N ASP A 146 14.23 12.09 -4.96
CA ASP A 146 14.52 12.15 -6.39
C ASP A 146 14.79 10.75 -6.99
N LEU A 147 15.58 9.93 -6.29
CA LEU A 147 15.84 8.53 -6.71
C LEU A 147 14.55 7.69 -6.66
N ALA A 148 13.73 7.88 -5.62
CA ALA A 148 12.44 7.21 -5.50
C ALA A 148 11.49 7.60 -6.63
N GLY A 149 11.37 8.89 -6.94
CA GLY A 149 10.55 9.38 -8.05
C GLY A 149 10.94 8.76 -9.40
N LYS A 150 12.25 8.63 -9.67
CA LYS A 150 12.76 7.96 -10.89
C LYS A 150 12.39 6.48 -10.92
N GLY A 151 12.59 5.77 -9.82
CA GLY A 151 12.26 4.35 -9.69
C GLY A 151 10.77 4.09 -9.90
N ILE A 152 9.92 4.92 -9.30
CA ILE A 152 8.46 4.83 -9.43
C ILE A 152 8.01 5.04 -10.88
N ILE A 153 8.63 5.97 -11.62
CA ILE A 153 8.34 6.17 -13.06
C ILE A 153 8.65 4.91 -13.86
N ILE A 154 9.79 4.26 -13.60
CA ILE A 154 10.20 3.02 -14.30
C ILE A 154 9.14 1.93 -14.08
N GLU A 155 8.82 1.64 -12.82
CA GLU A 155 7.85 0.60 -12.44
C GLU A 155 6.45 0.90 -12.99
N GLY A 156 6.01 2.15 -12.87
CA GLY A 156 4.72 2.57 -13.40
C GLY A 156 4.63 2.45 -14.92
N ASN A 157 5.71 2.73 -15.66
CA ASN A 157 5.74 2.52 -17.10
C ASN A 157 5.65 1.04 -17.48
N GLU A 158 6.38 0.16 -16.78
CA GLU A 158 6.30 -1.30 -16.98
C GLU A 158 4.87 -1.82 -16.76
N LEU A 159 4.14 -1.24 -15.81
CA LEU A 159 2.76 -1.59 -15.47
C LEU A 159 1.71 -0.90 -16.36
N GLY A 160 2.11 0.00 -17.26
CA GLY A 160 1.18 0.82 -18.07
C GLY A 160 0.41 1.87 -17.25
N ARG A 161 0.97 2.30 -16.13
CA ARG A 161 0.49 3.30 -15.15
C ARG A 161 1.28 4.61 -15.20
N SER A 162 1.77 5.01 -16.36
CA SER A 162 2.68 6.16 -16.53
C SER A 162 2.14 7.48 -15.95
N ASN A 163 0.83 7.76 -16.07
CA ASN A 163 0.24 9.00 -15.56
C ASN A 163 0.31 9.05 -14.03
N GLU A 164 -0.18 7.98 -13.39
CA GLU A 164 -0.11 7.79 -11.94
C GLU A 164 1.35 7.87 -11.44
N ALA A 165 2.28 7.20 -12.11
CA ALA A 165 3.69 7.20 -11.73
C ALA A 165 4.35 8.59 -11.83
N ASN A 166 4.04 9.35 -12.90
CA ASN A 166 4.51 10.72 -13.04
C ASN A 166 3.91 11.62 -11.95
N ALA A 167 2.62 11.48 -11.63
CA ALA A 167 1.98 12.25 -10.56
C ALA A 167 2.63 11.98 -9.20
N ILE A 168 2.85 10.71 -8.85
CA ILE A 168 3.54 10.30 -7.62
C ILE A 168 4.96 10.88 -7.57
N SER A 169 5.72 10.78 -8.67
CA SER A 169 7.10 11.28 -8.75
C SER A 169 7.19 12.80 -8.59
N ILE A 170 6.30 13.55 -9.25
CA ILE A 170 6.22 15.01 -9.13
C ILE A 170 5.86 15.41 -7.69
N GLU A 171 4.86 14.76 -7.07
CA GLU A 171 4.46 15.08 -5.71
C GLU A 171 5.61 14.80 -4.72
N LEU A 172 6.29 13.67 -4.88
CA LEU A 172 7.40 13.26 -4.03
C LEU A 172 8.61 14.20 -4.15
N THR A 173 9.03 14.55 -5.36
CA THR A 173 10.21 15.40 -5.61
C THR A 173 9.99 16.86 -5.21
N ASN A 174 8.75 17.34 -5.29
CA ASN A 174 8.38 18.70 -4.89
C ASN A 174 7.94 18.83 -3.42
N ALA A 175 8.00 17.75 -2.64
CA ALA A 175 7.45 17.74 -1.28
C ALA A 175 8.11 18.73 -0.32
N GLY A 176 9.38 19.08 -0.55
CA GLY A 176 10.12 20.06 0.26
C GLY A 176 10.10 19.70 1.76
N THR A 177 9.66 20.64 2.60
CA THR A 177 9.54 20.43 4.06
C THR A 177 8.39 19.49 4.45
N ASN A 178 7.46 19.19 3.54
CA ASN A 178 6.33 18.29 3.78
C ASN A 178 6.63 16.83 3.39
N LEU A 179 7.90 16.49 3.16
CA LEU A 179 8.31 15.17 2.65
C LEU A 179 7.72 13.99 3.43
N PHE A 180 7.71 14.07 4.77
CA PHE A 180 7.08 13.06 5.62
C PHE A 180 5.61 12.82 5.23
N GLN A 181 4.82 13.90 5.16
CA GLN A 181 3.39 13.83 4.89
C GLN A 181 3.13 13.28 3.49
N VAL A 182 3.90 13.73 2.50
CA VAL A 182 3.79 13.26 1.12
C VAL A 182 4.14 11.79 1.01
N VAL A 183 5.24 11.33 1.61
CA VAL A 183 5.64 9.91 1.57
C VAL A 183 4.59 9.01 2.22
N VAL A 184 4.03 9.40 3.36
CA VAL A 184 2.94 8.63 3.98
C VAL A 184 1.68 8.67 3.11
N LYS A 185 1.27 9.85 2.64
CA LYS A 185 0.10 10.00 1.77
C LYS A 185 0.20 9.13 0.53
N LEU A 186 1.31 9.22 -0.22
CA LEU A 186 1.58 8.41 -1.41
C LEU A 186 1.62 6.91 -1.09
N TYR A 187 2.21 6.54 0.06
CA TYR A 187 2.19 5.15 0.50
C TYR A 187 0.75 4.69 0.72
N THR A 188 -0.13 5.55 1.25
CA THR A 188 -1.54 5.25 1.56
C THR A 188 -2.53 5.47 0.42
N ASN A 189 -2.14 6.10 -0.69
CA ASN A 189 -3.03 6.29 -1.85
C ASN A 189 -3.48 4.95 -2.43
N ASP A 190 -4.66 4.95 -3.06
CA ASP A 190 -5.07 3.81 -3.89
C ASP A 190 -4.32 3.86 -5.22
N SER A 191 -3.12 3.27 -5.21
CA SER A 191 -2.18 3.30 -6.33
C SER A 191 -1.38 2.02 -6.46
N PHE A 192 -0.70 1.84 -7.59
CA PHE A 192 0.19 0.68 -7.79
C PHE A 192 1.37 0.62 -6.82
N LEU A 193 1.76 1.75 -6.21
CA LEU A 193 2.96 1.85 -5.41
C LEU A 193 2.95 0.90 -4.20
N TYR A 194 1.89 0.95 -3.40
CA TYR A 194 1.75 0.08 -2.22
C TYR A 194 1.78 -1.42 -2.56
N PRO A 195 0.92 -1.94 -3.46
CA PRO A 195 0.84 -3.38 -3.70
C PRO A 195 2.12 -3.92 -4.35
N GLU A 196 2.69 -3.21 -5.33
CA GLU A 196 3.87 -3.68 -6.06
C GLU A 196 5.14 -3.60 -5.21
N MET A 197 5.32 -2.52 -4.44
CA MET A 197 6.45 -2.39 -3.54
C MET A 197 6.43 -3.48 -2.46
N ASN A 198 5.27 -3.68 -1.80
CA ASN A 198 5.19 -4.71 -0.76
C ASN A 198 5.28 -6.12 -1.33
N LYS A 199 4.83 -6.35 -2.56
CA LYS A 199 5.06 -7.61 -3.27
C LYS A 199 6.55 -7.85 -3.48
N ALA A 200 7.30 -6.87 -4.00
CA ALA A 200 8.75 -7.00 -4.20
C ALA A 200 9.48 -7.31 -2.88
N LEU A 201 9.09 -6.67 -1.77
CA LEU A 201 9.62 -6.97 -0.44
C LEU A 201 9.31 -8.40 0.01
N ARG A 202 8.05 -8.84 -0.10
CA ARG A 202 7.61 -10.19 0.31
C ARG A 202 8.22 -11.30 -0.53
N GLU A 203 8.40 -11.07 -1.83
CA GLU A 203 8.97 -12.04 -2.77
C GLU A 203 10.51 -12.02 -2.80
N LYS A 204 11.15 -11.16 -1.98
CA LYS A 204 12.60 -10.92 -2.00
C LYS A 204 13.11 -10.60 -3.41
N ASP A 205 12.34 -9.83 -4.17
CA ASP A 205 12.68 -9.44 -5.54
C ASP A 205 13.73 -8.32 -5.52
N PHE A 206 14.98 -8.71 -5.35
CA PHE A 206 16.11 -7.78 -5.34
C PHE A 206 16.39 -7.14 -6.70
N SER A 207 15.74 -7.58 -7.79
CA SER A 207 15.84 -6.88 -9.08
C SER A 207 15.22 -5.47 -9.00
N LYS A 208 14.27 -5.27 -8.08
CA LYS A 208 13.56 -4.02 -7.81
C LYS A 208 14.29 -3.11 -6.82
N LEU A 209 15.51 -3.46 -6.40
CA LEU A 209 16.31 -2.65 -5.46
C LEU A 209 16.54 -1.23 -5.99
N SER A 210 16.89 -1.07 -7.27
CA SER A 210 17.19 0.25 -7.85
C SER A 210 15.95 1.13 -8.04
N THR A 211 14.75 0.53 -8.10
CA THR A 211 13.50 1.23 -8.34
C THR A 211 12.72 1.49 -7.06
N PHE A 212 12.37 0.46 -6.29
CA PHE A 212 11.61 0.62 -5.05
C PHE A 212 12.49 0.89 -3.82
N GLY A 213 13.76 0.48 -3.83
CA GLY A 213 14.70 0.66 -2.71
C GLY A 213 14.75 2.08 -2.13
N PRO A 214 14.85 3.13 -2.96
CA PRO A 214 14.88 4.50 -2.45
C PRO A 214 13.60 4.89 -1.70
N TYR A 215 12.41 4.49 -2.20
CA TYR A 215 11.15 4.81 -1.55
C TYR A 215 10.96 4.03 -0.24
N VAL A 216 11.26 2.72 -0.25
CA VAL A 216 11.22 1.86 0.94
C VAL A 216 12.13 2.44 2.03
N TYR A 217 13.36 2.81 1.67
CA TYR A 217 14.30 3.44 2.60
C TYR A 217 13.76 4.77 3.13
N LEU A 218 13.25 5.63 2.24
CA LEU A 218 12.75 6.95 2.61
C LEU A 218 11.58 6.86 3.60
N LEU A 219 10.57 6.03 3.30
CA LEU A 219 9.44 5.78 4.20
C LEU A 219 9.92 5.26 5.56
N HIS A 220 10.83 4.30 5.56
CA HIS A 220 11.38 3.72 6.79
C HIS A 220 12.15 4.74 7.64
N GLN A 221 13.06 5.52 7.04
CA GLN A 221 13.83 6.53 7.78
C GLN A 221 12.92 7.60 8.39
N LEU A 222 11.97 8.10 7.59
CA LEU A 222 11.05 9.16 8.00
C LEU A 222 10.15 8.72 9.17
N LEU A 223 9.71 7.45 9.19
CA LEU A 223 8.96 6.90 10.31
C LEU A 223 9.80 6.82 11.58
N ILE A 224 11.02 6.28 11.49
CA ILE A 224 11.91 6.13 12.66
C ILE A 224 12.32 7.47 13.26
N GLU A 225 12.53 8.49 12.43
CA GLU A 225 12.82 9.85 12.89
C GLU A 225 11.60 10.52 13.56
N SER A 226 10.39 9.95 13.42
CA SER A 226 9.12 10.50 13.91
C SER A 226 8.66 9.84 15.22
N SER A 227 9.42 10.02 16.30
CA SER A 227 9.11 9.43 17.63
C SER A 227 7.72 9.77 18.18
N LEU A 228 7.15 10.91 17.79
CA LEU A 228 5.80 11.34 18.18
C LEU A 228 4.67 10.47 17.61
N MET A 229 4.97 9.61 16.64
CA MET A 229 3.99 8.76 15.98
C MET A 229 4.04 7.31 16.46
N VAL A 230 4.95 6.98 17.39
CA VAL A 230 5.07 5.63 17.93
C VAL A 230 3.76 5.24 18.62
N TYR A 231 3.20 4.13 18.19
CA TYR A 231 1.99 3.53 18.73
C TYR A 231 2.35 2.21 19.41
N ASN A 232 2.04 2.10 20.70
CA ASN A 232 2.45 1.00 21.59
C ASN A 232 1.24 0.33 22.24
N THR A 233 0.21 0.08 21.44
CA THR A 233 -1.01 -0.60 21.86
C THR A 233 -1.40 -1.63 20.81
N THR A 234 -2.35 -2.49 21.14
CA THR A 234 -2.86 -3.51 20.23
C THR A 234 -3.38 -2.93 18.92
N VAL A 235 -3.04 -3.59 17.82
CA VAL A 235 -3.53 -3.32 16.47
C VAL A 235 -4.02 -4.61 15.81
N TYR A 236 -4.79 -4.46 14.73
CA TYR A 236 -5.51 -5.54 14.09
C TYR A 236 -5.26 -5.58 12.59
N ARG A 237 -5.16 -6.77 12.03
CA ARG A 237 -5.04 -6.97 10.58
C ARG A 237 -5.81 -8.21 10.16
N GLY A 238 -6.73 -8.07 9.21
CA GLY A 238 -7.39 -9.24 8.64
C GLY A 238 -6.50 -9.88 7.56
N ALA A 239 -6.67 -11.17 7.31
CA ALA A 239 -5.97 -11.82 6.20
C ALA A 239 -6.77 -13.00 5.67
N LEU A 240 -6.46 -13.36 4.43
CA LEU A 240 -6.88 -14.62 3.83
C LEU A 240 -5.65 -15.52 3.72
N LEU A 241 -5.54 -16.49 4.62
CA LEU A 241 -4.43 -17.44 4.68
C LEU A 241 -4.84 -18.79 4.08
N SER A 242 -3.91 -19.49 3.43
CA SER A 242 -4.13 -20.89 3.07
C SER A 242 -4.09 -21.79 4.31
N ALA A 243 -4.58 -23.02 4.18
CA ALA A 243 -4.49 -23.99 5.28
C ALA A 243 -3.03 -24.25 5.68
N GLU A 244 -2.13 -24.35 4.70
CA GLU A 244 -0.70 -24.53 4.93
C GLU A 244 -0.08 -23.36 5.70
N MET A 245 -0.49 -22.12 5.37
CA MET A 245 -0.02 -20.93 6.08
C MET A 245 -0.52 -20.91 7.53
N ILE A 246 -1.78 -21.28 7.77
CA ILE A 246 -2.33 -21.40 9.12
C ILE A 246 -1.55 -22.43 9.94
N GLU A 247 -1.25 -23.58 9.35
CA GLU A 247 -0.44 -24.61 10.02
C GLU A 247 0.98 -24.13 10.32
N GLN A 248 1.58 -23.29 9.48
CA GLN A 248 2.89 -22.68 9.80
C GLN A 248 2.84 -21.80 11.04
N TYR A 249 1.82 -20.96 11.18
CA TYR A 249 1.67 -20.15 12.38
C TYR A 249 1.45 -21.02 13.63
N LYS A 250 0.65 -22.09 13.53
CA LYS A 250 0.45 -23.04 14.63
C LYS A 250 1.75 -23.76 15.01
N SER A 251 2.53 -24.23 14.04
CA SER A 251 3.79 -24.94 14.30
C SER A 251 4.89 -24.05 14.86
N SER A 252 4.77 -22.73 14.68
CA SER A 252 5.73 -21.73 15.13
C SER A 252 5.26 -20.94 16.35
N GLU A 253 4.27 -21.43 17.10
CA GLU A 253 3.92 -20.84 18.39
C GLU A 253 5.13 -20.80 19.33
N GLY A 254 5.34 -19.66 19.98
CA GLY A 254 6.51 -19.37 20.81
C GLY A 254 7.73 -18.86 20.03
N GLU A 255 7.77 -19.02 18.71
CA GLU A 255 8.90 -18.60 17.86
C GLU A 255 8.81 -17.12 17.49
N ILE A 256 9.98 -16.56 17.16
CA ILE A 256 10.10 -15.21 16.60
C ILE A 256 10.18 -15.33 15.08
N ALA A 257 9.34 -14.57 14.40
CA ALA A 257 9.24 -14.50 12.96
C ALA A 257 9.38 -13.05 12.48
N LYS A 258 9.44 -12.87 11.16
CA LYS A 258 9.62 -11.57 10.51
C LYS A 258 8.74 -11.41 9.29
N TRP A 259 8.03 -10.28 9.20
CA TRP A 259 7.35 -9.87 7.97
C TRP A 259 8.30 -9.02 7.11
N LEU A 260 8.44 -9.38 5.83
CA LEU A 260 9.39 -8.72 4.94
C LEU A 260 8.88 -7.38 4.41
N GLY A 261 7.58 -7.30 4.12
CA GLY A 261 6.91 -6.07 3.69
C GLY A 261 6.49 -5.20 4.87
N PHE A 262 6.13 -3.95 4.59
CA PHE A 262 5.40 -3.14 5.55
C PHE A 262 4.02 -3.77 5.80
N SER A 263 3.56 -3.72 7.04
CA SER A 263 2.25 -4.29 7.40
C SER A 263 1.30 -3.19 7.86
N SER A 264 0.30 -2.90 7.03
CA SER A 264 -0.81 -2.02 7.37
C SER A 264 -1.72 -2.71 8.39
N THR A 265 -1.94 -2.07 9.53
CA THR A 265 -2.81 -2.55 10.61
C THR A 265 -3.77 -1.43 11.01
N SER A 266 -4.91 -1.77 11.60
CA SER A 266 -5.87 -0.78 12.11
C SER A 266 -5.94 -0.84 13.63
N ARG A 267 -6.18 0.31 14.27
CA ARG A 267 -6.56 0.34 15.70
C ARG A 267 -7.97 -0.20 15.94
N ASN A 268 -8.78 -0.26 14.89
CA ASN A 268 -10.18 -0.63 14.98
C ASN A 268 -10.37 -2.12 14.65
N ARG A 269 -10.50 -2.95 15.69
CA ARG A 269 -10.74 -4.40 15.56
C ARG A 269 -11.90 -4.72 14.62
N SER A 270 -13.04 -4.05 14.82
CA SER A 270 -14.27 -4.32 14.08
C SER A 270 -14.07 -4.15 12.58
N LYS A 271 -13.33 -3.12 12.18
CA LYS A 271 -12.98 -2.85 10.78
C LYS A 271 -12.08 -3.94 10.17
N SER A 272 -11.15 -4.50 10.93
CA SER A 272 -10.28 -5.60 10.49
C SER A 272 -10.94 -6.98 10.52
N GLU A 273 -11.86 -7.21 11.46
CA GLU A 273 -12.51 -8.51 11.63
C GLU A 273 -13.69 -8.71 10.68
N ASN A 274 -14.48 -7.67 10.40
CA ASN A 274 -15.74 -7.77 9.64
C ASN A 274 -15.58 -7.88 8.12
N TRP A 275 -14.37 -8.12 7.62
CA TRP A 275 -14.19 -8.41 6.19
C TRP A 275 -14.71 -9.81 5.86
N LEU A 276 -15.62 -9.88 4.88
CA LEU A 276 -16.28 -11.12 4.44
C LEU A 276 -15.31 -12.11 3.76
N GLY A 277 -14.12 -11.66 3.36
CA GLY A 277 -13.12 -12.51 2.72
C GLY A 277 -12.02 -13.03 3.64
N SER A 278 -11.93 -12.61 4.91
CA SER A 278 -10.87 -13.10 5.82
C SER A 278 -11.30 -14.37 6.48
N ASN A 279 -10.39 -15.33 6.50
CA ASN A 279 -10.45 -16.47 7.42
C ASN A 279 -9.56 -16.27 8.65
N THR A 280 -8.81 -15.16 8.72
CA THR A 280 -7.86 -14.89 9.80
C THR A 280 -7.92 -13.43 10.27
N LEU A 281 -7.78 -13.23 11.58
CA LEU A 281 -7.50 -11.94 12.23
C LEU A 281 -6.18 -12.04 13.02
N PHE A 282 -5.21 -11.21 12.65
CA PHE A 282 -4.04 -10.96 13.48
C PHE A 282 -4.39 -9.95 14.57
N ILE A 283 -4.07 -10.29 15.81
CA ILE A 283 -4.20 -9.45 17.00
C ILE A 283 -2.78 -9.20 17.50
N ILE A 284 -2.29 -7.98 17.32
CA ILE A 284 -0.86 -7.68 17.43
C ILE A 284 -0.64 -6.72 18.59
N ASP A 285 -0.02 -7.19 19.66
CA ASP A 285 0.33 -6.38 20.82
C ASP A 285 1.70 -5.73 20.62
N ILE A 286 1.75 -4.39 20.56
CA ILE A 286 2.99 -3.62 20.39
C ILE A 286 3.44 -3.13 21.77
N LYS A 287 4.55 -3.67 22.29
CA LYS A 287 4.98 -3.39 23.67
C LYS A 287 5.51 -1.97 23.85
N GLN A 288 5.55 -1.49 25.10
CA GLN A 288 5.84 -0.09 25.47
C GLN A 288 7.30 0.36 25.29
N GLU A 289 8.26 -0.56 25.21
CA GLU A 289 9.67 -0.26 24.89
C GLU A 289 10.10 -0.93 23.57
N PRO A 290 9.43 -0.67 22.44
CA PRO A 290 9.79 -1.31 21.21
C PRO A 290 11.12 -0.73 20.71
N HIS A 291 12.01 -1.61 20.26
CA HIS A 291 13.18 -1.18 19.49
C HIS A 291 12.69 -0.32 18.30
N PRO A 292 13.37 0.77 17.87
CA PRO A 292 12.87 1.63 16.79
C PRO A 292 12.53 0.94 15.45
N PHE A 293 13.04 -0.28 15.25
CA PHE A 293 12.80 -1.12 14.06
C PHE A 293 11.63 -2.11 14.23
N ASP A 294 11.11 -2.23 15.46
CA ASP A 294 10.06 -3.14 15.88
C ASP A 294 8.95 -2.33 16.60
N CYS A 295 8.55 -1.19 16.00
CA CYS A 295 7.45 -0.33 16.48
C CYS A 295 6.29 -0.32 15.48
N GLY A 296 5.11 0.09 15.96
CA GLY A 296 4.05 0.62 15.10
C GLY A 296 4.09 2.15 15.04
N TYR A 297 3.72 2.70 13.90
CA TYR A 297 3.63 4.14 13.69
C TYR A 297 2.19 4.51 13.29
N ASP A 298 1.51 5.32 14.09
CA ASP A 298 0.18 5.83 13.77
C ASP A 298 0.27 6.86 12.65
N ILE A 299 -0.03 6.43 11.44
CA ILE A 299 0.03 7.25 10.23
C ILE A 299 -1.33 7.81 9.83
N SER A 300 -2.38 7.57 10.62
CA SER A 300 -3.77 7.92 10.28
C SER A 300 -3.94 9.39 9.91
N ARG A 301 -3.26 10.31 10.60
CA ARG A 301 -3.34 11.77 10.34
C ARG A 301 -2.84 12.17 8.95
N PHE A 302 -1.91 11.42 8.38
CA PHE A 302 -1.26 11.74 7.10
C PHE A 302 -1.71 10.79 5.98
N SER A 303 -2.50 9.78 6.31
CA SER A 303 -3.10 8.86 5.36
C SER A 303 -4.14 9.58 4.50
N SER A 304 -4.25 9.17 3.24
CA SER A 304 -5.37 9.55 2.36
C SER A 304 -6.71 8.98 2.83
N PHE A 305 -6.68 8.06 3.79
CA PHE A 305 -7.84 7.39 4.37
C PHE A 305 -7.74 7.40 5.91
N PRO A 306 -7.85 8.57 6.55
CA PRO A 306 -7.64 8.71 8.00
C PRO A 306 -8.60 7.86 8.84
N ASN A 307 -9.79 7.59 8.31
CA ASN A 307 -10.79 6.73 8.94
C ASN A 307 -10.37 5.27 9.03
N GLU A 308 -9.34 4.81 8.30
CA GLU A 308 -8.82 3.46 8.46
C GLU A 308 -8.07 3.28 9.79
N GLU A 309 -7.75 4.39 10.47
CA GLU A 309 -7.03 4.40 11.75
C GLU A 309 -5.72 3.59 11.65
N GLU A 310 -5.01 3.78 10.53
CA GLU A 310 -3.87 2.96 10.14
C GLU A 310 -2.66 3.18 11.06
N VAL A 311 -2.16 2.07 11.60
CA VAL A 311 -0.85 1.96 12.25
C VAL A 311 0.02 1.08 11.36
N LEU A 312 1.18 1.59 10.98
CA LEU A 312 2.09 0.92 10.08
C LEU A 312 3.22 0.22 10.85
N LEU A 313 3.37 -1.07 10.63
CA LEU A 313 4.54 -1.83 11.08
C LEU A 313 5.61 -1.82 9.98
N LEU A 314 6.87 -1.63 10.38
CA LEU A 314 7.99 -1.48 9.44
C LEU A 314 8.29 -2.77 8.67
N ALA A 315 8.80 -2.60 7.45
CA ALA A 315 9.34 -3.70 6.66
C ALA A 315 10.52 -4.37 7.39
N GLY A 316 10.48 -5.70 7.49
CA GLY A 316 11.44 -6.46 8.27
C GLY A 316 11.18 -6.45 9.79
N GLY A 317 10.01 -5.95 10.21
CA GLY A 317 9.59 -5.95 11.62
C GLY A 317 9.43 -7.37 12.15
N ARG A 318 9.91 -7.59 13.37
CA ARG A 318 9.90 -8.89 14.05
C ARG A 318 8.70 -8.99 14.98
N PHE A 319 8.20 -10.20 15.12
CA PHE A 319 7.11 -10.49 16.03
C PHE A 319 7.28 -11.89 16.60
N LYS A 320 6.78 -12.11 17.81
CA LYS A 320 6.62 -13.44 18.38
C LYS A 320 5.21 -13.93 18.12
N ILE A 321 5.07 -15.17 17.69
CA ILE A 321 3.76 -15.83 17.58
C ILE A 321 3.42 -16.35 18.97
N GLU A 322 2.42 -15.76 19.61
CA GLU A 322 2.06 -16.13 20.98
C GLU A 322 1.12 -17.33 21.01
N ARG A 323 0.11 -17.33 20.14
CA ARG A 323 -0.83 -18.46 19.95
C ARG A 323 -1.68 -18.30 18.70
N VAL A 324 -2.31 -19.39 18.27
CA VAL A 324 -3.29 -19.47 17.18
C VAL A 324 -4.56 -20.15 17.68
N ASP A 325 -5.64 -19.38 17.81
CA ASP A 325 -6.96 -19.90 18.19
C ASP A 325 -7.86 -20.02 16.96
N PHE A 326 -8.81 -20.97 16.97
CA PHE A 326 -9.90 -21.01 15.99
C PHE A 326 -11.21 -20.66 16.70
N ASP A 327 -11.85 -19.59 16.25
CA ASP A 327 -13.17 -19.17 16.74
C ASP A 327 -14.27 -19.77 15.89
N THR A 328 -15.04 -20.69 16.49
CA THR A 328 -16.14 -21.38 15.82
C THR A 328 -17.33 -20.45 15.54
N ALA A 329 -17.50 -19.37 16.29
CA ALA A 329 -18.61 -18.44 16.11
C ALA A 329 -18.43 -17.58 14.85
N SER A 330 -17.24 -17.01 14.65
CA SER A 330 -16.90 -16.24 13.45
C SER A 330 -16.38 -17.10 12.29
N ASN A 331 -16.05 -18.37 12.54
CA ASN A 331 -15.38 -19.27 11.60
C ASN A 331 -14.04 -18.69 11.11
N LYS A 332 -13.23 -18.14 12.04
CA LYS A 332 -11.95 -17.48 11.76
C LYS A 332 -10.85 -17.95 12.70
N TYR A 333 -9.61 -17.88 12.22
CA TYR A 333 -8.42 -18.02 13.04
C TYR A 333 -8.02 -16.69 13.67
N PHE A 334 -7.75 -16.67 14.96
CA PHE A 334 -7.16 -15.55 15.67
C PHE A 334 -5.69 -15.84 15.96
N ILE A 335 -4.80 -15.10 15.31
CA ILE A 335 -3.36 -15.24 15.48
C ILE A 335 -2.87 -14.09 16.35
N TYR A 336 -2.38 -14.42 17.54
CA TYR A 336 -1.92 -13.44 18.52
C TYR A 336 -0.41 -13.26 18.38
N LEU A 337 0.00 -12.03 18.13
CA LEU A 337 1.40 -11.67 17.93
C LEU A 337 1.82 -10.65 18.98
N SER A 338 3.11 -10.67 19.36
CA SER A 338 3.71 -9.57 20.13
C SER A 338 4.92 -8.99 19.41
N VAL A 339 5.02 -7.67 19.39
CA VAL A 339 6.12 -6.91 18.81
C VAL A 339 6.90 -6.25 19.95
N PHE A 340 8.23 -6.41 19.95
CA PHE A 340 9.12 -6.09 21.08
C PHE A 340 10.48 -5.54 20.63
#